data_AF-A0A814QHE6-F1
#
_entry.id   AF-A0A814QHE6-F1
#
_cell.length_a   1.000
_cell.length_b   1.000
_cell.length_c   1.000
_cell.angle_alpha   90.00
_cell.angle_beta   90.00
_cell.angle_gamma   90.00
#
_symmetry.space_group_name_H-M   'P 1'
#
loop_
_entity.id
_entity.type
_entity.pdbx_description
1 polymer ?
#
loop_
_entity_poly.entity_id
_entity_poly.type
_entity_poly.pdbx_seq_one_letter_code
_entity_poly.pdbx_strand_id
1 'polypeptide(L)'
;MSSVSIDIPTLQINGNDLQNFVRFIYKHEKLLKEFGAIKVQPNIDCKLALKKRPKTLTLNPIMKKIVKINENVNIYSSQTINHINESTQKHLMVTNEYSFWSSLSASNKEQRDLNISLSSNTSFFIEKTSSVYFDLHRIPYQSLLKLGGKKLTNQFVPCVKRAHGPGAIFPLISARQRLFSIDYHHEGGDHHWYIIPSDQREALQNLVDQQNPSLCLDHGQLFIDPSILDKNYIRYHRIIQHANEFIVLSAGALAQSYTEDISWSESISFALPSWIEEGHADIPIIPCRYHIEQNCSVDSIDVALFRQELIQKYVTSYLKTAPNDEPPVFIGLLFF
;
A
#
# COMPACT_ATOMS: atom_id res chain seq x y z
N MET A 1 17.87 18.79 14.01
CA MET A 1 18.38 17.48 14.46
C MET A 1 18.36 16.56 13.26
N SER A 2 19.50 15.97 12.90
CA SER A 2 19.60 15.04 11.77
C SER A 2 18.58 13.90 11.95
N SER A 3 17.67 13.73 10.99
CA SER A 3 16.74 12.61 10.95
C SER A 3 17.57 11.34 10.90
N VAL A 4 17.66 10.64 12.04
CA VAL A 4 18.14 9.27 12.04
C VAL A 4 17.08 8.50 11.26
N SER A 5 17.37 8.20 10.00
CA SER A 5 16.61 7.26 9.19
C SER A 5 16.61 5.93 9.93
N ILE A 6 15.56 5.67 10.71
CA ILE A 6 15.36 4.34 11.27
C ILE A 6 14.77 3.51 10.13
N ASP A 7 15.57 2.56 9.65
CA ASP A 7 15.20 1.68 8.56
C ASP A 7 14.01 0.82 8.96
N ILE A 8 13.11 0.59 8.00
CA ILE A 8 11.96 -0.27 8.21
C ILE A 8 12.45 -1.70 8.52
N PRO A 9 11.93 -2.35 9.56
CA PRO A 9 12.42 -3.66 9.96
C PRO A 9 12.13 -4.71 8.88
N THR A 10 13.14 -5.55 8.61
CA THR A 10 13.02 -6.72 7.74
C THR A 10 12.94 -7.97 8.60
N LEU A 11 11.86 -8.73 8.43
CA LEU A 11 11.56 -9.93 9.19
C LEU A 11 11.65 -11.16 8.28
N GLN A 12 12.27 -12.23 8.76
CA GLN A 12 12.27 -13.51 8.08
C GLN A 12 11.00 -14.29 8.44
N ILE A 13 10.42 -15.01 7.48
CA ILE A 13 9.27 -15.89 7.73
C ILE A 13 9.55 -17.30 7.26
N ASN A 14 9.26 -18.29 8.11
CA ASN A 14 9.36 -19.70 7.78
C ASN A 14 8.07 -20.21 7.10
N GLY A 15 8.11 -21.42 6.55
CA GLY A 15 6.99 -22.03 5.84
C GLY A 15 5.73 -22.22 6.70
N ASN A 16 5.86 -22.45 8.01
CA ASN A 16 4.72 -22.62 8.92
C ASN A 16 4.01 -21.29 9.22
N ASP A 17 4.79 -20.25 9.53
CA ASP A 17 4.26 -18.91 9.80
C ASP A 17 3.67 -18.30 8.52
N LEU A 18 4.25 -18.58 7.36
CA LEU A 18 3.71 -18.14 6.07
C LEU A 18 2.31 -18.70 5.79
N GLN A 19 1.99 -19.92 6.22
CA GLN A 19 0.63 -20.47 6.07
C GLN A 19 -0.41 -19.68 6.90
N ASN A 20 0.04 -19.02 7.96
CA ASN A 20 -0.76 -18.21 8.87
C ASN A 20 -0.28 -16.75 8.83
N PHE A 21 -0.10 -16.20 7.63
CA PHE A 21 0.59 -14.93 7.42
C PHE A 21 -0.02 -13.77 8.21
N VAL A 22 -1.36 -13.69 8.29
CA VAL A 22 -2.04 -12.64 9.07
C VAL A 22 -1.70 -12.72 10.55
N ARG A 23 -1.55 -13.94 11.09
CA ARG A 23 -1.13 -14.15 12.47
C ARG A 23 0.32 -13.73 12.69
N PHE A 24 1.21 -14.05 11.75
CA PHE A 24 2.59 -13.56 11.77
C PHE A 24 2.64 -12.03 11.81
N ILE A 25 1.82 -11.37 10.98
CA ILE A 25 1.72 -9.91 10.97
C ILE A 25 1.21 -9.38 12.32
N TYR A 26 0.14 -9.99 12.87
CA TYR A 26 -0.41 -9.59 14.16
C TYR A 26 0.63 -9.62 15.30
N LYS A 27 1.51 -10.63 15.32
CA LYS A 27 2.62 -10.70 16.30
C LYS A 27 3.61 -9.54 16.20
N HIS A 28 3.76 -8.95 15.01
CA HIS A 28 4.70 -7.86 14.73
C HIS A 28 4.00 -6.51 14.52
N GLU A 29 2.72 -6.43 14.89
CA GLU A 29 1.88 -5.27 14.58
C GLU A 29 2.39 -3.97 15.22
N LYS A 30 3.04 -4.07 16.39
CA LYS A 30 3.65 -2.91 17.05
C LYS A 30 4.71 -2.25 16.15
N LEU A 31 5.61 -3.03 15.56
CA LEU A 31 6.61 -2.53 14.60
C LEU A 31 5.94 -2.00 13.35
N LEU A 32 4.94 -2.72 12.84
CA LEU A 32 4.18 -2.32 11.67
C LEU A 32 3.53 -0.93 11.85
N LYS A 33 2.96 -0.63 13.01
CA LYS A 33 2.39 0.69 13.32
C LYS A 33 3.46 1.77 13.50
N GLU A 34 4.54 1.44 14.20
CA GLU A 34 5.64 2.38 14.44
C GLU A 34 6.22 2.90 13.12
N PHE A 35 6.49 2.00 12.17
CA PHE A 35 7.12 2.35 10.89
C PHE A 35 6.14 2.60 9.74
N GLY A 36 4.86 2.30 9.94
CA GLY A 36 3.84 2.26 8.88
C GLY A 36 3.97 1.04 7.96
N ALA A 37 5.07 0.29 8.02
CA ALA A 37 5.30 -0.92 7.27
C ALA A 37 6.31 -1.87 7.93
N ILE A 38 6.35 -3.10 7.43
CA ILE A 38 7.44 -4.06 7.65
C ILE A 38 7.79 -4.71 6.31
N LYS A 39 9.05 -5.12 6.13
CA LYS A 39 9.44 -6.01 5.05
C LYS A 39 9.47 -7.44 5.56
N VAL A 40 8.93 -8.37 4.77
CA VAL A 40 8.94 -9.79 5.10
C VAL A 40 9.62 -10.57 4.00
N GLN A 41 10.68 -11.29 4.36
CA GLN A 41 11.47 -12.10 3.46
C GLN A 41 11.16 -13.58 3.69
N PRO A 42 10.67 -14.31 2.69
CA PRO A 42 10.42 -15.74 2.80
C PRO A 42 11.71 -16.54 2.90
N ASN A 43 11.76 -17.48 3.85
CA ASN A 43 12.83 -18.47 3.92
C ASN A 43 12.73 -19.49 2.78
N ILE A 44 13.80 -20.26 2.60
CA ILE A 44 13.89 -21.28 1.53
C ILE A 44 12.83 -22.40 1.62
N ASP A 45 12.27 -22.64 2.80
CA ASP A 45 11.22 -23.64 3.04
C ASP A 45 9.81 -23.13 2.69
N CYS A 46 9.66 -21.83 2.44
CA CYS A 46 8.40 -21.22 2.02
C CYS A 46 7.99 -21.69 0.62
N LYS A 47 6.71 -22.08 0.47
CA LYS A 47 6.15 -22.53 -0.81
C LYS A 47 5.07 -21.58 -1.26
N LEU A 48 5.30 -20.85 -2.35
CA LEU A 48 4.33 -19.93 -2.93
C LEU A 48 3.56 -20.60 -4.08
N ALA A 49 2.24 -20.40 -4.14
CA ALA A 49 1.37 -20.94 -5.19
C ALA A 49 1.44 -20.09 -6.48
N LEU A 50 2.62 -19.89 -7.07
CA LEU A 50 2.79 -19.01 -8.23
C LEU A 50 2.43 -19.69 -9.57
N LYS A 51 1.85 -18.92 -10.49
CA LYS A 51 1.66 -19.31 -11.90
C LYS A 51 3.01 -19.33 -12.62
N LYS A 52 3.19 -20.28 -13.53
CA LYS A 52 4.46 -20.48 -14.27
C LYS A 52 4.80 -19.38 -15.29
N ARG A 53 3.88 -18.45 -15.62
CA ARG A 53 4.08 -17.46 -16.71
C ARG A 53 3.36 -16.12 -16.43
N PRO A 54 4.07 -15.08 -15.93
CA PRO A 54 3.53 -13.71 -15.84
C PRO A 54 3.36 -13.05 -17.23
N LYS A 55 4.24 -13.40 -18.17
CA LYS A 55 4.45 -12.73 -19.47
C LYS A 55 3.27 -12.76 -20.46
N THR A 56 2.19 -13.50 -20.18
CA THR A 56 0.99 -13.53 -21.03
C THR A 56 0.01 -12.39 -20.72
N LEU A 57 0.17 -11.70 -19.60
CA LEU A 57 -0.70 -10.59 -19.24
C LEU A 57 -0.22 -9.29 -19.91
N THR A 58 -0.91 -8.89 -20.98
CA THR A 58 -0.66 -7.61 -21.64
C THR A 58 -1.47 -6.52 -20.93
N LEU A 59 -0.78 -5.60 -20.27
CA LEU A 59 -1.38 -4.41 -19.65
C LEU A 59 -0.85 -3.17 -20.37
N ASN A 60 -1.73 -2.24 -20.73
CA ASN A 60 -1.33 -0.97 -21.32
C ASN A 60 -1.09 0.07 -20.21
N PRO A 61 -0.09 0.96 -20.35
CA PRO A 61 0.14 2.03 -19.39
C PRO A 61 -1.11 2.88 -19.17
N ILE A 62 -1.30 3.33 -17.92
CA ILE A 62 -2.37 4.29 -17.60
C ILE A 62 -2.04 5.63 -18.28
N MET A 63 -3.04 6.20 -18.96
CA MET A 63 -2.95 7.49 -19.67
C MET A 63 -3.02 8.68 -18.71
N LYS A 64 -2.05 8.76 -17.79
CA LYS A 64 -1.90 9.85 -16.82
C LYS A 64 -0.49 10.43 -16.85
N LYS A 65 -0.39 11.75 -16.69
CA LYS A 65 0.87 12.47 -16.52
C LYS A 65 1.03 13.02 -15.13
N ILE A 66 2.28 13.16 -14.73
CA ILE A 66 2.73 13.80 -13.50
C ILE A 66 2.87 15.30 -13.79
N VAL A 67 2.16 16.11 -13.02
CA VAL A 67 2.13 17.57 -13.16
C VAL A 67 2.37 18.20 -11.79
N LYS A 68 3.27 19.20 -11.72
CA LYS A 68 3.46 19.97 -10.49
C LYS A 68 2.17 20.70 -10.12
N ILE A 69 1.81 20.67 -8.84
CA ILE A 69 0.66 21.42 -8.32
C ILE A 69 1.00 22.90 -8.21
N ASN A 70 2.25 23.20 -7.84
CA ASN A 70 2.78 24.55 -7.68
C ASN A 70 4.23 24.58 -8.19
N GLU A 71 4.62 25.62 -8.93
CA GLU A 71 5.97 25.76 -9.49
C GLU A 71 7.08 25.77 -8.42
N ASN A 72 6.76 26.26 -7.23
CA ASN A 72 7.72 26.46 -6.15
C ASN A 72 7.83 25.27 -5.18
N VAL A 73 6.99 24.25 -5.34
CA VAL A 73 6.89 23.13 -4.39
C VAL A 73 6.93 21.80 -5.15
N ASN A 74 7.80 20.88 -4.73
CA ASN A 74 7.95 19.55 -5.33
C ASN A 74 6.83 18.58 -4.87
N ILE A 75 5.57 19.01 -4.97
CA ILE A 75 4.39 18.15 -4.84
C ILE A 75 3.72 18.09 -6.21
N TYR A 76 3.44 16.87 -6.65
CA TYR A 76 2.92 16.58 -7.97
C TYR A 76 1.57 15.88 -7.88
N SER A 77 0.79 15.99 -8.94
CA SER A 77 -0.48 15.32 -9.11
C SER A 77 -0.57 14.59 -10.45
N SER A 78 -1.40 13.56 -10.53
CA SER A 78 -1.68 12.84 -11.78
C SER A 78 -2.86 13.50 -12.53
N GLN A 79 -2.69 13.80 -13.82
CA GLN A 79 -3.75 14.31 -14.70
C GLN A 79 -3.98 13.38 -15.89
N THR A 80 -5.25 13.13 -16.23
CA THR A 80 -5.63 12.28 -17.38
C THR A 80 -5.31 12.98 -18.70
N ILE A 81 -4.78 12.24 -19.67
CA ILE A 81 -4.48 12.74 -21.00
C ILE A 81 -5.61 12.35 -21.97
N ASN A 82 -6.15 13.32 -22.70
CA ASN A 82 -7.20 13.08 -23.70
C ASN A 82 -6.67 12.75 -25.11
N HIS A 83 -5.38 12.99 -25.39
CA HIS A 83 -4.75 12.77 -26.70
C HIS A 83 -3.41 12.02 -26.58
N ILE A 84 -3.23 11.00 -27.41
CA ILE A 84 -1.97 10.28 -27.57
C ILE A 84 -1.07 11.16 -28.45
N ASN A 85 -0.27 12.02 -27.83
CA ASN A 85 0.98 12.40 -28.48
C ASN A 85 1.95 11.25 -28.21
N GLU A 86 2.54 10.66 -29.25
CA GLU A 86 3.61 9.67 -29.09
C GLU A 86 4.61 10.21 -28.06
N SER A 87 4.66 9.58 -26.89
CA SER A 87 5.53 10.02 -25.84
C SER A 87 6.96 9.70 -26.28
N THR A 88 7.69 10.75 -26.65
CA THR A 88 9.14 10.73 -26.80
C THR A 88 9.75 10.69 -25.41
N GLN A 89 9.42 9.66 -24.62
CA GLN A 89 10.14 9.40 -23.39
C GLN A 89 11.55 8.98 -23.78
N LYS A 90 12.47 9.94 -23.73
CA LYS A 90 13.91 9.67 -23.72
C LYS A 90 14.16 8.64 -22.62
N HIS A 91 15.03 7.68 -22.91
CA HIS A 91 15.45 6.64 -21.97
C HIS A 91 15.86 7.30 -20.65
N LEU A 92 14.99 7.23 -19.64
CA LEU A 92 15.27 7.79 -18.33
C LEU A 92 16.35 6.93 -17.70
N MET A 93 17.48 7.55 -17.37
CA MET A 93 18.52 6.93 -16.55
C MET A 93 18.18 7.22 -15.09
N VAL A 94 17.44 6.31 -14.46
CA VAL A 94 17.21 6.34 -13.01
C VAL A 94 18.22 5.41 -12.38
N THR A 95 19.21 5.97 -11.70
CA THR A 95 20.30 5.21 -11.07
C THR A 95 20.29 5.29 -9.55
N ASN A 96 19.49 6.21 -8.98
CA ASN A 96 19.29 6.41 -7.54
C ASN A 96 18.11 7.38 -7.27
N GLU A 97 17.74 7.50 -5.99
CA GLU A 97 16.70 8.41 -5.49
C GLU A 97 16.87 9.86 -5.98
N TYR A 98 18.08 10.39 -5.92
CA TYR A 98 18.36 11.76 -6.33
C TYR A 98 18.08 11.98 -7.82
N SER A 99 18.56 11.06 -8.68
CA SER A 99 18.33 11.11 -10.12
C SER A 99 16.83 11.00 -10.45
N PHE A 100 16.09 10.18 -9.70
CA PHE A 100 14.65 10.02 -9.87
C PHE A 100 13.90 11.32 -9.57
N TRP A 101 14.04 11.89 -8.38
CA TRP A 101 13.30 13.10 -7.99
C TRP A 101 13.76 14.33 -8.77
N SER A 102 15.06 14.44 -9.07
CA SER A 102 15.59 15.51 -9.92
C SER A 102 14.96 15.49 -11.31
N SER A 103 14.72 14.30 -11.89
CA SER A 103 14.07 14.16 -13.19
C SER A 103 12.64 14.72 -13.22
N LEU A 104 11.91 14.63 -12.11
CA LEU A 104 10.56 15.23 -11.98
C LEU A 104 10.64 16.75 -11.78
N SER A 105 11.65 17.22 -11.05
CA SER A 105 11.80 18.65 -10.74
C SER A 105 12.23 19.49 -11.95
N ALA A 106 13.09 18.94 -12.82
CA ALA A 106 13.64 19.61 -14.01
C ALA A 106 12.67 19.64 -15.20
N SER A 107 11.57 18.88 -15.11
CA SER A 107 10.61 18.63 -16.19
C SER A 107 9.58 19.76 -16.40
N ASN A 108 9.86 20.99 -15.94
CA ASN A 108 8.96 22.16 -16.04
C ASN A 108 8.40 22.47 -17.46
N LYS A 109 8.87 21.81 -18.52
CA LYS A 109 8.30 21.87 -19.88
C LYS A 109 7.87 20.52 -20.49
N GLU A 110 8.31 19.38 -19.96
CA GLU A 110 8.03 18.04 -20.50
C GLU A 110 7.30 17.20 -19.44
N GLN A 111 5.96 17.14 -19.54
CA GLN A 111 5.12 16.35 -18.63
C GLN A 111 5.44 14.85 -18.77
N ARG A 112 5.78 14.18 -17.67
CA ARG A 112 6.18 12.76 -17.62
C ARG A 112 4.98 11.84 -17.39
N ASP A 113 4.93 10.69 -18.05
CA ASP A 113 3.91 9.68 -17.76
C ASP A 113 4.29 8.84 -16.52
N LEU A 114 3.30 8.24 -15.86
CA LEU A 114 3.55 7.38 -14.69
C LEU A 114 4.26 6.07 -15.05
N ASN A 115 4.08 5.58 -16.28
CA ASN A 115 4.61 4.30 -16.78
C ASN A 115 4.19 3.07 -15.96
N ILE A 116 2.99 3.09 -15.36
CA ILE A 116 2.44 1.97 -14.61
C ILE A 116 1.14 1.45 -15.23
N SER A 117 0.81 0.20 -14.93
CA SER A 117 -0.53 -0.37 -15.11
C SER A 117 -0.98 -1.06 -13.83
N LEU A 118 -2.29 -1.01 -13.59
CA LEU A 118 -2.95 -1.68 -12.47
C LEU A 118 -4.05 -2.58 -13.04
N SER A 119 -4.16 -3.81 -12.54
CA SER A 119 -5.20 -4.76 -12.93
C SER A 119 -5.79 -5.43 -11.70
N SER A 120 -6.96 -4.96 -11.29
CA SER A 120 -7.75 -5.55 -10.21
C SER A 120 -8.38 -6.87 -10.66
N ASN A 121 -8.63 -7.76 -9.70
CA ASN A 121 -9.21 -9.10 -9.95
C ASN A 121 -8.36 -9.97 -10.88
N THR A 122 -7.07 -9.67 -10.94
CA THR A 122 -6.06 -10.46 -11.66
C THR A 122 -4.98 -10.84 -10.65
N SER A 123 -4.42 -12.03 -10.80
CA SER A 123 -3.44 -12.57 -9.86
C SER A 123 -2.45 -13.50 -10.55
N PHE A 124 -1.19 -13.47 -10.11
CA PHE A 124 -0.19 -14.48 -10.45
C PHE A 124 -0.13 -15.61 -9.42
N PHE A 125 -0.85 -15.51 -8.30
CA PHE A 125 -1.11 -16.63 -7.41
C PHE A 125 -2.23 -17.54 -7.97
N ILE A 126 -2.08 -18.83 -7.70
CA ILE A 126 -3.06 -19.88 -8.02
C ILE A 126 -3.89 -20.10 -6.77
N GLU A 127 -5.21 -20.04 -6.92
CA GLU A 127 -6.13 -20.48 -5.88
C GLU A 127 -5.93 -21.98 -5.63
N LYS A 128 -5.34 -22.31 -4.47
CA LYS A 128 -5.10 -23.70 -4.07
C LYS A 128 -5.87 -24.05 -2.81
N THR A 129 -6.44 -25.24 -2.81
CA THR A 129 -7.10 -25.82 -1.63
C THR A 129 -6.11 -26.32 -0.58
N SER A 130 -4.89 -26.68 -1.01
CA SER A 130 -3.84 -27.18 -0.11
C SER A 130 -3.30 -26.06 0.78
N SER A 131 -3.28 -26.31 2.09
CA SER A 131 -2.67 -25.39 3.06
C SER A 131 -1.16 -25.30 2.96
N VAL A 132 -0.49 -26.21 2.24
CA VAL A 132 0.97 -26.30 2.12
C VAL A 132 1.57 -25.10 1.37
N TYR A 133 0.81 -24.54 0.42
CA TYR A 133 1.26 -23.40 -0.37
C TYR A 133 0.61 -22.11 0.13
N PHE A 134 1.41 -21.05 0.21
CA PHE A 134 0.91 -19.70 0.38
C PHE A 134 0.21 -19.24 -0.89
N ASP A 135 -0.97 -18.68 -0.69
CA ASP A 135 -1.82 -18.14 -1.72
C ASP A 135 -2.38 -16.82 -1.24
N LEU A 136 -2.12 -15.77 -2.01
CA LEU A 136 -2.50 -14.39 -1.69
C LEU A 136 -4.03 -14.24 -1.54
N HIS A 137 -4.82 -15.01 -2.30
CA HIS A 137 -6.29 -14.99 -2.24
C HIS A 137 -6.86 -15.37 -0.86
N ARG A 138 -6.08 -16.09 -0.04
CA ARG A 138 -6.53 -16.55 1.28
C ARG A 138 -6.47 -15.44 2.34
N ILE A 139 -5.74 -14.37 2.08
CA ILE A 139 -5.44 -13.32 3.07
C ILE A 139 -6.72 -12.69 3.66
N PRO A 140 -7.71 -12.21 2.87
CA PRO A 140 -8.94 -11.66 3.44
C PRO A 140 -9.67 -12.64 4.36
N TYR A 141 -9.68 -13.94 4.02
CA TYR A 141 -10.32 -15.00 4.81
C TYR A 141 -9.55 -15.39 6.08
N GLN A 142 -8.25 -15.10 6.15
CA GLN A 142 -7.44 -15.26 7.36
C GLN A 142 -7.54 -14.04 8.28
N SER A 143 -8.06 -12.93 7.77
CA SER A 143 -8.11 -11.63 8.44
C SER A 143 -9.43 -11.39 9.18
N LEU A 144 -9.51 -10.26 9.88
CA LEU A 144 -10.72 -9.83 10.57
C LEU A 144 -11.93 -9.75 9.62
N LEU A 145 -11.71 -9.44 8.33
CA LEU A 145 -12.75 -9.39 7.28
C LEU A 145 -13.58 -10.67 7.18
N LYS A 146 -13.05 -11.82 7.64
CA LYS A 146 -13.78 -13.09 7.75
C LYS A 146 -15.11 -12.95 8.52
N LEU A 147 -15.19 -12.04 9.50
CA LEU A 147 -16.40 -11.81 10.30
C LEU A 147 -17.57 -11.28 9.46
N GLY A 148 -17.30 -10.54 8.37
CA GLY A 148 -18.32 -10.10 7.41
C GLY A 148 -18.74 -11.18 6.39
N GLY A 149 -18.19 -12.39 6.50
CA GLY A 149 -18.51 -13.52 5.63
C GLY A 149 -18.04 -13.36 4.17
N LYS A 150 -18.42 -14.32 3.32
CA LYS A 150 -17.97 -14.40 1.92
C LYS A 150 -18.32 -13.15 1.11
N LYS A 151 -19.48 -12.53 1.38
CA LYS A 151 -19.91 -11.31 0.69
C LYS A 151 -18.91 -10.16 0.90
N LEU A 152 -18.34 -10.03 2.09
CA LEU A 152 -17.35 -9.00 2.38
C LEU A 152 -15.97 -9.40 1.85
N THR A 153 -15.48 -10.59 2.19
CA THR A 153 -14.13 -11.02 1.80
C THR A 153 -13.91 -11.04 0.29
N ASN A 154 -14.94 -11.40 -0.50
CA ASN A 154 -14.85 -11.46 -1.96
C ASN A 154 -14.76 -10.06 -2.61
N GLN A 155 -14.97 -8.97 -1.87
CA GLN A 155 -14.76 -7.60 -2.38
C GLN A 155 -13.28 -7.21 -2.41
N PHE A 156 -12.42 -7.95 -1.68
CA PHE A 156 -10.99 -7.71 -1.58
C PHE A 156 -10.25 -8.74 -2.42
N VAL A 157 -10.09 -8.40 -3.69
CA VAL A 157 -9.39 -9.23 -4.68
C VAL A 157 -7.97 -8.70 -4.89
N PRO A 158 -7.01 -9.55 -5.30
CA PRO A 158 -5.69 -9.07 -5.64
C PRO A 158 -5.69 -8.05 -6.78
N CYS A 159 -4.68 -7.19 -6.75
CA CYS A 159 -4.37 -6.22 -7.78
C CYS A 159 -2.94 -6.42 -8.26
N VAL A 160 -2.77 -6.78 -9.53
CA VAL A 160 -1.47 -6.85 -10.19
C VAL A 160 -1.03 -5.45 -10.61
N LYS A 161 0.22 -5.12 -10.32
CA LYS A 161 0.87 -3.87 -10.64
C LYS A 161 2.03 -4.14 -11.59
N ARG A 162 2.10 -3.37 -12.67
CA ARG A 162 3.17 -3.44 -13.66
C ARG A 162 3.85 -2.09 -13.78
N ALA A 163 5.17 -2.09 -13.72
CA ALA A 163 5.97 -0.99 -14.23
C ALA A 163 6.46 -1.29 -15.65
N HIS A 164 6.45 -0.28 -16.51
CA HIS A 164 6.85 -0.41 -17.92
C HIS A 164 8.30 -0.04 -18.19
N GLY A 165 9.03 0.41 -17.18
CA GLY A 165 10.46 0.71 -17.31
C GLY A 165 10.99 1.59 -16.18
N PRO A 166 12.26 2.03 -16.31
CA PRO A 166 12.93 2.84 -15.32
C PRO A 166 12.18 4.10 -14.93
N GLY A 167 12.03 4.28 -13.62
CA GLY A 167 11.34 5.41 -13.01
C GLY A 167 9.83 5.43 -13.21
N ALA A 168 9.20 4.31 -13.55
CA ALA A 168 7.77 4.19 -13.30
C ALA A 168 7.49 4.42 -11.81
N ILE A 169 6.41 5.15 -11.50
CA ILE A 169 6.07 5.55 -10.12
C ILE A 169 4.61 5.25 -9.81
N PHE A 170 4.41 4.60 -8.67
CA PHE A 170 3.12 4.36 -8.05
C PHE A 170 2.77 5.53 -7.13
N PRO A 171 1.54 6.08 -7.24
CA PRO A 171 1.14 7.26 -6.50
C PRO A 171 1.07 7.01 -5.00
N LEU A 172 1.19 8.09 -4.24
CA LEU A 172 0.95 8.09 -2.80
C LEU A 172 -0.52 7.75 -2.54
N ILE A 173 -0.72 6.61 -1.89
CA ILE A 173 -2.06 6.13 -1.56
C ILE A 173 -2.02 5.26 -0.30
N SER A 174 -3.16 5.18 0.37
CA SER A 174 -3.44 4.17 1.39
C SER A 174 -4.14 2.98 0.76
N ALA A 175 -4.13 1.83 1.42
CA ALA A 175 -5.01 0.74 1.02
C ALA A 175 -6.49 1.19 1.07
N ARG A 176 -7.33 0.53 0.27
CA ARG A 176 -8.79 0.76 0.21
C ARG A 176 -9.37 0.71 1.62
N GLN A 177 -10.23 1.68 1.97
CA GLN A 177 -10.86 1.81 3.29
C GLN A 177 -9.84 1.85 4.46
N ARG A 178 -8.61 2.32 4.19
CA ARG A 178 -7.51 2.42 5.15
C ARG A 178 -7.19 1.10 5.85
N LEU A 179 -7.46 -0.01 5.16
CA LEU A 179 -7.09 -1.35 5.59
C LEU A 179 -5.57 -1.55 5.64
N PHE A 180 -5.14 -2.68 6.17
CA PHE A 180 -3.78 -3.15 5.94
C PHE A 180 -3.64 -3.62 4.49
N SER A 181 -2.42 -3.67 3.98
CA SER A 181 -2.16 -4.30 2.68
C SER A 181 -0.85 -5.06 2.66
N ILE A 182 -0.80 -6.07 1.80
CA ILE A 182 0.40 -6.83 1.48
C ILE A 182 0.71 -6.54 0.02
N ASP A 183 1.98 -6.33 -0.29
CA ASP A 183 2.52 -6.30 -1.64
C ASP A 183 3.59 -7.38 -1.76
N TYR A 184 3.46 -8.26 -2.76
CA TYR A 184 4.47 -9.23 -3.13
C TYR A 184 5.12 -8.83 -4.45
N HIS A 185 6.43 -8.63 -4.46
CA HIS A 185 7.16 -8.33 -5.68
C HIS A 185 7.56 -9.64 -6.38
N HIS A 186 7.02 -9.86 -7.60
CA HIS A 186 7.26 -11.10 -8.34
C HIS A 186 8.61 -11.11 -9.04
N GLU A 187 8.87 -10.12 -9.87
CA GLU A 187 10.08 -10.05 -10.71
C GLU A 187 10.35 -8.62 -11.20
N GLY A 188 11.59 -8.34 -11.59
CA GLY A 188 12.00 -7.09 -12.23
C GLY A 188 12.92 -6.23 -11.37
N GLY A 189 12.96 -4.94 -11.68
CA GLY A 189 13.75 -3.95 -10.94
C GLY A 189 13.18 -3.66 -9.55
N ASP A 190 14.08 -3.30 -8.64
CA ASP A 190 13.77 -3.05 -7.23
C ASP A 190 12.78 -1.90 -7.05
N HIS A 191 11.88 -2.06 -6.08
CA HIS A 191 10.93 -1.00 -5.69
C HIS A 191 11.48 -0.21 -4.51
N HIS A 192 11.60 1.10 -4.71
CA HIS A 192 12.01 2.06 -3.70
C HIS A 192 10.77 2.69 -3.08
N TRP A 193 10.46 2.31 -1.84
CA TRP A 193 9.26 2.73 -1.12
C TRP A 193 9.53 3.92 -0.21
N TYR A 194 8.57 4.83 -0.17
CA TYR A 194 8.44 5.88 0.85
C TYR A 194 7.14 5.66 1.60
N ILE A 195 7.24 5.51 2.91
CA ILE A 195 6.14 5.06 3.76
C ILE A 195 5.93 6.09 4.86
N ILE A 196 4.72 6.62 4.92
CA ILE A 196 4.31 7.66 5.85
C ILE A 196 3.34 7.00 6.85
N PRO A 197 3.75 6.84 8.12
CA PRO A 197 2.91 6.27 9.16
C PRO A 197 1.58 7.02 9.34
N SER A 198 0.56 6.34 9.84
CA SER A 198 -0.81 6.86 9.89
C SER A 198 -0.97 8.09 10.81
N ASP A 199 -0.16 8.21 11.87
CA ASP A 199 -0.10 9.37 12.77
C ASP A 199 0.38 10.65 12.08
N GLN A 200 1.05 10.54 10.93
CA GLN A 200 1.57 11.68 10.15
C GLN A 200 0.57 12.17 9.08
N ARG A 201 -0.53 11.46 8.90
CA ARG A 201 -1.48 11.67 7.81
C ARG A 201 -2.18 13.03 7.88
N GLU A 202 -2.57 13.47 9.07
CA GLU A 202 -3.24 14.77 9.26
C GLU A 202 -2.30 15.92 8.92
N ALA A 203 -1.06 15.88 9.40
CA ALA A 203 -0.03 16.87 9.08
C ALA A 203 0.22 16.95 7.56
N LEU A 204 0.26 15.80 6.89
CA LEU A 204 0.41 15.74 5.43
C LEU A 204 -0.83 16.27 4.69
N GLN A 205 -2.04 15.96 5.14
CA GLN A 205 -3.25 16.49 4.51
C GLN A 205 -3.31 18.01 4.64
N ASN A 206 -2.97 18.57 5.82
CA ASN A 206 -2.88 20.01 6.02
C ASN A 206 -1.86 20.67 5.06
N LEU A 207 -0.72 20.03 4.84
CA LEU A 207 0.29 20.50 3.88
C LEU A 207 -0.25 20.48 2.44
N VAL A 208 -0.93 19.39 2.05
CA VAL A 208 -1.54 19.27 0.72
C VAL A 208 -2.65 20.30 0.53
N ASP A 209 -3.50 20.53 1.53
CA ASP A 209 -4.61 21.49 1.48
C ASP A 209 -4.13 22.93 1.29
N GLN A 210 -2.98 23.28 1.87
CA GLN A 210 -2.34 24.58 1.64
C GLN A 210 -1.88 24.78 0.18
N GLN A 211 -1.55 23.70 -0.52
CA GLN A 211 -1.15 23.76 -1.93
C GLN A 211 -2.35 23.66 -2.87
N ASN A 212 -3.26 22.73 -2.60
CA ASN A 212 -4.49 22.54 -3.33
C ASN A 212 -5.52 21.77 -2.49
N PRO A 213 -6.56 22.44 -1.96
CA PRO A 213 -7.58 21.81 -1.11
C PRO A 213 -8.52 20.87 -1.87
N SER A 214 -8.41 20.78 -3.21
CA SER A 214 -9.19 19.84 -3.99
C SER A 214 -8.61 18.42 -3.98
N LEU A 215 -7.39 18.23 -3.49
CA LEU A 215 -6.66 16.96 -3.52
C LEU A 215 -6.82 16.19 -2.22
N CYS A 216 -6.85 14.86 -2.31
CA CYS A 216 -7.01 13.98 -1.18
C CYS A 216 -5.99 12.84 -1.24
N LEU A 217 -5.49 12.45 -0.07
CA LEU A 217 -4.51 11.37 0.09
C LEU A 217 -5.09 9.97 -0.26
N ASP A 218 -6.42 9.83 -0.40
CA ASP A 218 -7.09 8.54 -0.64
C ASP A 218 -7.31 8.20 -2.12
N HIS A 219 -7.06 9.11 -3.07
CA HIS A 219 -7.37 8.87 -4.51
C HIS A 219 -6.20 8.38 -5.37
N GLY A 220 -5.00 8.24 -4.80
CA GLY A 220 -3.82 7.84 -5.57
C GLY A 220 -3.51 8.82 -6.69
N GLN A 221 -3.59 10.11 -6.39
CA GLN A 221 -3.32 11.18 -7.35
C GLN A 221 -2.04 11.94 -7.04
N LEU A 222 -1.46 11.78 -5.85
CA LEU A 222 -0.36 12.61 -5.37
C LEU A 222 0.98 11.90 -5.48
N PHE A 223 2.04 12.68 -5.70
CA PHE A 223 3.42 12.25 -5.55
C PHE A 223 4.16 13.32 -4.78
N ILE A 224 4.86 12.94 -3.71
CA ILE A 224 5.51 13.89 -2.81
C ILE A 224 6.99 13.61 -2.79
N ASP A 225 7.78 14.58 -3.22
CA ASP A 225 9.24 14.53 -3.07
C ASP A 225 9.59 14.47 -1.57
N PRO A 226 10.43 13.51 -1.12
CA PRO A 226 10.80 13.34 0.27
C PRO A 226 11.38 14.62 0.92
N SER A 227 12.04 15.48 0.14
CA SER A 227 12.56 16.76 0.63
C SER A 227 11.45 17.70 1.14
N ILE A 228 10.21 17.53 0.68
CA ILE A 228 9.05 18.27 1.16
C ILE A 228 8.59 17.72 2.52
N LEU A 229 8.68 16.41 2.74
CA LEU A 229 8.37 15.79 4.04
C LEU A 229 9.39 16.25 5.10
N ASP A 230 10.68 16.22 4.75
CA ASP A 230 11.77 16.71 5.61
C ASP A 230 11.57 18.18 6.03
N LYS A 231 11.28 19.07 5.06
CA LYS A 231 11.06 20.50 5.31
C LYS A 231 9.88 20.80 6.25
N ASN A 232 8.88 19.92 6.25
CA ASN A 232 7.66 20.08 7.05
C ASN A 232 7.65 19.19 8.30
N TYR A 233 8.77 18.56 8.64
CA TYR A 233 8.91 17.67 9.81
C TYR A 233 7.90 16.51 9.81
N ILE A 234 7.51 16.05 8.62
CA ILE A 234 6.61 14.90 8.45
C ILE A 234 7.47 13.64 8.44
N ARG A 235 7.23 12.75 9.40
CA ARG A 235 8.01 11.51 9.52
C ARG A 235 7.64 10.54 8.40
N TYR A 236 8.65 9.96 7.78
CA TYR A 236 8.50 8.89 6.80
C TYR A 236 9.71 7.97 6.85
N HIS A 237 9.56 6.78 6.27
CA HIS A 237 10.57 5.76 6.22
C HIS A 237 10.81 5.31 4.78
N ARG A 238 12.02 4.81 4.50
CA ARG A 238 12.41 4.27 3.20
C ARG A 238 12.66 2.76 3.33
N ILE A 239 12.33 2.02 2.27
CA ILE A 239 12.78 0.64 2.13
C ILE A 239 12.87 0.24 0.66
N ILE A 240 13.86 -0.60 0.35
CA ILE A 240 13.99 -1.26 -0.95
C ILE A 240 13.38 -2.66 -0.83
N GLN A 241 12.43 -2.96 -1.72
CA GLN A 241 11.83 -4.27 -1.89
C GLN A 241 12.43 -4.91 -3.14
N HIS A 242 13.11 -6.03 -2.94
CA HIS A 242 13.65 -6.88 -3.99
C HIS A 242 12.62 -7.92 -4.44
N ALA A 243 12.88 -8.54 -5.60
CA ALA A 243 12.04 -9.62 -6.09
C ALA A 243 11.94 -10.77 -5.07
N ASN A 244 10.73 -11.31 -4.93
CA ASN A 244 10.32 -12.34 -3.97
C ASN A 244 10.22 -11.89 -2.50
N GLU A 245 10.26 -10.58 -2.23
CA GLU A 245 9.99 -10.02 -0.91
C GLU A 245 8.56 -9.48 -0.80
N PHE A 246 8.04 -9.50 0.43
CA PHE A 246 6.78 -8.85 0.78
C PHE A 246 7.02 -7.50 1.45
N ILE A 247 6.22 -6.50 1.12
CA ILE A 247 6.00 -5.32 1.96
C ILE A 247 4.60 -5.42 2.55
N VAL A 248 4.49 -5.25 3.87
CA VAL A 248 3.20 -5.18 4.57
C VAL A 248 3.03 -3.75 5.06
N LEU A 249 1.94 -3.09 4.66
CA LEU A 249 1.58 -1.74 5.10
C LEU A 249 0.55 -1.80 6.23
N SER A 250 0.74 -0.94 7.23
CA SER A 250 -0.18 -0.76 8.35
C SER A 250 -1.49 -0.11 7.89
N ALA A 251 -2.57 -0.29 8.66
CA ALA A 251 -3.81 0.46 8.46
C ALA A 251 -3.54 1.98 8.47
N GLY A 252 -4.19 2.67 7.54
CA GLY A 252 -4.12 4.12 7.36
C GLY A 252 -2.79 4.69 6.86
N ALA A 253 -1.71 3.88 6.82
CA ALA A 253 -0.42 4.30 6.31
C ALA A 253 -0.50 4.68 4.82
N LEU A 254 0.28 5.69 4.44
CA LEU A 254 0.40 6.12 3.05
C LEU A 254 1.72 5.62 2.48
N ALA A 255 1.70 5.14 1.24
CA ALA A 255 2.90 4.69 0.58
C ALA A 255 2.92 5.12 -0.89
N GLN A 256 4.10 5.46 -1.37
CA GLN A 256 4.41 5.63 -2.80
C GLN A 256 5.71 4.85 -3.09
N SER A 257 5.88 4.42 -4.32
CA SER A 257 7.13 3.76 -4.72
C SER A 257 7.48 4.03 -6.18
N TYR A 258 8.77 4.04 -6.49
CA TYR A 258 9.25 4.02 -7.87
C TYR A 258 10.13 2.80 -8.09
N THR A 259 10.31 2.42 -9.35
CA THR A 259 11.14 1.26 -9.74
C THR A 259 12.31 1.69 -10.61
N GLU A 260 13.40 0.93 -10.56
CA GLU A 260 14.58 1.13 -11.40
C GLU A 260 14.42 0.50 -12.80
N ASP A 261 13.52 -0.46 -12.97
CA ASP A 261 13.28 -1.14 -14.25
C ASP A 261 11.82 -1.64 -14.38
N ILE A 262 11.51 -2.34 -15.47
CA ILE A 262 10.30 -3.14 -15.66
C ILE A 262 10.14 -4.08 -14.46
N SER A 263 8.96 -4.11 -13.88
CA SER A 263 8.67 -4.96 -12.72
C SER A 263 7.21 -5.34 -12.62
N TRP A 264 6.98 -6.44 -11.90
CA TRP A 264 5.67 -6.95 -11.56
C TRP A 264 5.56 -7.13 -10.04
N SER A 265 4.48 -6.62 -9.48
CA SER A 265 4.10 -6.91 -8.09
C SER A 265 2.60 -7.14 -7.99
N GLU A 266 2.15 -7.67 -6.87
CA GLU A 266 0.76 -7.97 -6.62
C GLU A 266 0.40 -7.62 -5.19
N SER A 267 -0.74 -6.98 -5.00
CA SER A 267 -1.17 -6.51 -3.70
C SER A 267 -2.58 -6.97 -3.34
N ILE A 268 -2.84 -7.11 -2.03
CA ILE A 268 -4.18 -7.40 -1.50
C ILE A 268 -4.37 -6.71 -0.14
N SER A 269 -5.60 -6.30 0.15
CA SER A 269 -5.96 -5.68 1.42
C SER A 269 -6.54 -6.68 2.43
N PHE A 270 -6.35 -6.38 3.72
CA PHE A 270 -6.85 -7.20 4.83
C PHE A 270 -7.05 -6.37 6.09
N ALA A 271 -7.67 -6.94 7.12
CA ALA A 271 -7.89 -6.24 8.40
C ALA A 271 -7.33 -7.00 9.60
N LEU A 272 -6.77 -6.25 10.55
CA LEU A 272 -6.54 -6.67 11.94
C LEU A 272 -7.51 -5.91 12.86
N PRO A 273 -7.73 -6.38 14.12
CA PRO A 273 -8.63 -5.69 15.08
C PRO A 273 -8.37 -4.19 15.22
N SER A 274 -7.10 -3.79 15.20
CA SER A 274 -6.68 -2.38 15.31
C SER A 274 -7.19 -1.46 14.21
N TRP A 275 -7.56 -1.99 13.04
CA TRP A 275 -8.19 -1.20 11.99
C TRP A 275 -9.49 -0.54 12.49
N ILE A 276 -10.23 -1.21 13.38
CA ILE A 276 -11.42 -0.67 14.03
C ILE A 276 -11.03 0.09 15.29
N GLU A 277 -10.20 -0.50 16.15
CA GLU A 277 -9.88 0.07 17.47
C GLU A 277 -9.18 1.44 17.38
N GLU A 278 -8.42 1.70 16.31
CA GLU A 278 -7.75 2.98 16.06
C GLU A 278 -8.58 3.92 15.17
N GLY A 279 -9.82 3.55 14.85
CA GLY A 279 -10.75 4.39 14.09
C GLY A 279 -10.48 4.48 12.60
N HIS A 280 -9.57 3.65 12.03
CA HIS A 280 -9.31 3.64 10.58
C HIS A 280 -10.55 3.25 9.75
N ALA A 281 -11.47 2.49 10.35
CA ALA A 281 -12.74 2.09 9.75
C ALA A 281 -13.80 3.21 9.73
N ASP A 282 -13.70 4.19 10.63
CA ASP A 282 -14.75 5.17 10.92
C ASP A 282 -14.51 6.54 10.26
N ILE A 283 -13.55 6.66 9.35
CA ILE A 283 -13.28 7.96 8.73
C ILE A 283 -14.31 8.26 7.64
N PRO A 284 -15.12 9.33 7.79
CA PRO A 284 -15.93 9.84 6.70
C PRO A 284 -14.98 10.21 5.57
N ILE A 285 -15.23 9.62 4.40
CA ILE A 285 -14.57 10.03 3.18
C ILE A 285 -14.82 11.54 3.01
N ILE A 286 -13.77 12.35 3.20
CA ILE A 286 -13.86 13.79 2.98
C ILE A 286 -14.32 13.95 1.53
N PRO A 287 -15.43 14.65 1.27
CA PRO A 287 -15.89 14.92 -0.09
C PRO A 287 -14.93 15.92 -0.73
N CYS A 288 -13.73 15.46 -1.08
CA CYS A 288 -12.85 16.21 -1.93
C CYS A 288 -13.52 16.34 -3.31
N ARG A 289 -13.04 17.31 -4.08
CA ARG A 289 -13.56 17.62 -5.41
C ARG A 289 -13.59 16.38 -6.32
N TYR A 290 -12.65 15.45 -6.18
CA TYR A 290 -12.64 14.20 -6.93
C TYR A 290 -13.87 13.31 -6.65
N HIS A 291 -14.30 13.17 -5.39
CA HIS A 291 -15.53 12.43 -5.06
C HIS A 291 -16.77 13.05 -5.69
N ILE A 292 -16.83 14.38 -5.69
CA ILE A 292 -17.95 15.16 -6.23
C ILE A 292 -17.98 15.06 -7.77
N GLU A 293 -16.83 15.19 -8.43
CA GLU A 293 -16.75 15.21 -9.90
C GLU A 293 -16.85 13.81 -10.53
N GLN A 294 -16.39 12.75 -9.84
CA GLN A 294 -16.37 11.38 -10.39
C GLN A 294 -17.51 10.49 -9.89
N ASN A 295 -18.40 11.01 -9.04
CA ASN A 295 -19.53 10.26 -8.45
C ASN A 295 -19.08 8.89 -7.89
N CYS A 296 -17.90 8.84 -7.27
CA CYS A 296 -17.34 7.59 -6.77
C CYS A 296 -18.23 7.06 -5.64
N SER A 297 -18.74 5.83 -5.79
CA SER A 297 -19.48 5.18 -4.70
C SER A 297 -18.54 5.01 -3.51
N VAL A 298 -18.96 5.51 -2.35
CA VAL A 298 -18.30 5.20 -1.09
C VAL A 298 -18.64 3.76 -0.78
N ASP A 299 -17.77 2.85 -1.17
CA ASP A 299 -17.84 1.49 -0.66
C ASP A 299 -17.50 1.59 0.83
N SER A 300 -18.50 1.65 1.69
CA SER A 300 -18.32 1.58 3.13
C SER A 300 -18.44 0.12 3.58
N ILE A 301 -17.54 -0.29 4.47
CA ILE A 301 -17.72 -1.54 5.20
C ILE A 301 -18.68 -1.24 6.34
N ASP A 302 -19.73 -2.06 6.48
CA ASP A 302 -20.58 -2.00 7.66
C ASP A 302 -19.79 -2.46 8.90
N VAL A 303 -19.33 -1.50 9.69
CA VAL A 303 -18.56 -1.74 10.92
C VAL A 303 -19.38 -2.48 11.98
N ALA A 304 -20.72 -2.47 11.91
CA ALA A 304 -21.58 -3.21 12.83
C ALA A 304 -21.42 -4.75 12.70
N LEU A 305 -20.85 -5.22 11.58
CA LEU A 305 -20.50 -6.63 11.39
C LEU A 305 -19.42 -7.11 12.37
N PHE A 306 -18.63 -6.19 12.95
CA PHE A 306 -17.46 -6.48 13.78
C PHE A 306 -17.72 -6.22 15.26
N ARG A 307 -18.74 -6.89 15.82
CA ARG A 307 -19.05 -6.78 17.26
C ARG A 307 -17.86 -7.21 18.12
N GLN A 308 -17.63 -6.51 19.24
CA GLN A 308 -16.50 -6.73 20.13
C GLN A 308 -16.33 -8.21 20.55
N GLU A 309 -17.42 -8.90 20.88
CA GLU A 309 -17.41 -10.33 21.23
C GLU A 309 -16.87 -11.22 20.10
N LEU A 310 -17.21 -10.89 18.84
CA LEU A 310 -16.75 -11.63 17.66
C LEU A 310 -15.27 -11.35 17.37
N ILE A 311 -14.82 -10.11 17.56
CA ILE A 311 -13.41 -9.74 17.46
C ILE A 311 -12.60 -10.51 18.51
N GLN A 312 -13.03 -10.52 19.77
CA GLN A 312 -12.36 -11.25 20.85
C GLN A 312 -12.29 -12.76 20.57
N LYS A 313 -13.39 -13.34 20.07
CA LYS A 313 -13.41 -14.74 19.65
C LYS A 313 -12.44 -14.99 18.50
N TYR A 314 -12.39 -14.12 17.50
CA TYR A 314 -11.45 -14.20 16.39
C TYR A 314 -9.99 -14.14 16.88
N VAL A 315 -9.64 -13.16 17.72
CA VAL A 315 -8.29 -13.02 18.28
C VAL A 315 -7.88 -14.27 19.05
N THR A 316 -8.75 -14.76 19.93
CA THR A 316 -8.44 -15.91 20.80
C THR A 316 -8.33 -17.22 20.02
N SER A 317 -9.14 -17.41 18.97
CA SER A 317 -9.17 -18.66 18.20
C SER A 317 -8.22 -18.71 17.01
N TYR A 318 -7.85 -17.56 16.42
CA TYR A 318 -7.04 -17.51 15.18
C TYR A 318 -5.70 -16.79 15.34
N LEU A 319 -5.58 -15.80 16.23
CA LEU A 319 -4.36 -14.98 16.34
C LEU A 319 -3.45 -15.36 17.52
N LYS A 320 -4.00 -15.70 18.69
CA LYS A 320 -3.21 -16.01 19.90
C LYS A 320 -2.62 -17.43 19.93
N THR A 321 -1.40 -17.56 20.47
CA THR A 321 -0.71 -18.84 20.75
C THR A 321 -0.62 -19.05 22.26
N ALA A 322 -1.46 -19.89 22.84
CA ALA A 322 -1.38 -20.30 24.25
C ALA A 322 -1.44 -19.13 25.29
N PRO A 323 -1.59 -19.40 26.60
CA PRO A 323 -2.05 -18.40 27.57
C PRO A 323 -1.10 -17.25 27.91
N ASN A 324 0.16 -17.27 27.46
CA ASN A 324 1.20 -16.35 27.96
C ASN A 324 1.43 -15.10 27.11
N ASP A 325 0.74 -14.95 25.98
CA ASP A 325 0.70 -13.70 25.23
C ASP A 325 -0.44 -12.82 25.79
N GLU A 326 -0.11 -11.90 26.70
CA GLU A 326 -1.06 -10.89 27.19
C GLU A 326 -1.72 -10.19 26.00
N PRO A 327 -3.07 -10.07 25.97
CA PRO A 327 -3.71 -9.27 24.94
C PRO A 327 -3.21 -7.82 25.06
N PRO A 328 -2.99 -7.10 23.94
CA PRO A 328 -2.90 -5.66 24.02
C PRO A 328 -4.13 -5.14 24.76
N VAL A 329 -3.90 -4.27 25.74
CA VAL A 329 -4.93 -3.77 26.66
C VAL A 329 -6.07 -3.15 25.83
N PHE A 330 -7.25 -3.76 25.91
CA PHE A 330 -8.49 -3.20 25.37
C PHE A 330 -8.84 -1.95 26.16
N ILE A 331 -8.45 -0.77 25.66
CA ILE A 331 -9.02 0.48 26.13
C ILE A 331 -10.32 0.66 25.37
N GLY A 332 -11.43 0.23 25.99
CA GLY A 332 -12.75 0.42 25.44
C GLY A 332 -13.05 1.90 25.29
N LEU A 333 -13.16 2.37 24.05
CA LEU A 333 -13.88 3.60 23.76
C LEU A 333 -15.37 3.30 23.95
N LEU A 334 -15.91 3.74 25.08
CA LEU A 334 -17.33 3.89 25.29
C LEU A 334 -17.82 4.92 24.27
N PHE A 335 -18.45 4.46 23.20
CA PHE A 335 -19.28 5.32 22.35
C PHE A 335 -20.51 5.73 23.17
N PHE A 336 -20.69 7.04 23.36
CA PHE A 336 -21.98 7.66 23.70
C PHE A 336 -22.57 8.27 22.44
#